data_AF-A0AB40ANP4-F1
#
_entry.id   AF-A0AB40ANP4-F1
#
_cell.length_a   1.000
_cell.length_b   1.000
_cell.length_c   1.000
_cell.angle_alpha   90.00
_cell.angle_beta   90.00
_cell.angle_gamma   90.00
#
_symmetry.space_group_name_H-M   'P 1'
#
loop_
_entity.id
_entity.type
_entity.pdbx_description
1 polymer ?
#
loop_
_entity_poly.entity_id
_entity_poly.type
_entity_poly.pdbx_seq_one_letter_code
_entity_poly.pdbx_strand_id
1 'polypeptide(L)'
;MHMFACSLDIIASCVLHDCELLNLYDRPEKLIVTDIAIPPLAICPSAFVDFGRSSNEDSLTSILRLIINTNSFLREELEGSGYLFKCWEIWAHLQTQVVEYINSEAPSLTESKHRGLIQRLKGKQGRFRGNLSGKRVEYTARTVISPDPNLKITEVAIPILVAKVLTFPERVSCHNIEKLRQCVRNGPFKYPGANFVVLLDGTRLHLKYGEKKNVAAELKYGYIVERQG
;
A
#
# COMPACT_ATOMS: atom_id res chain seq x y z
N MET A 1 25.98 27.83 13.91
CA MET A 1 24.59 28.24 14.21
C MET A 1 24.23 29.65 13.75
N HIS A 2 25.10 30.67 13.91
CA HIS A 2 24.77 32.05 13.48
C HIS A 2 24.42 32.21 11.99
N MET A 3 25.01 31.41 11.09
CA MET A 3 24.78 31.55 9.65
C MET A 3 23.42 31.00 9.18
N PHE A 4 22.87 29.99 9.87
CA PHE A 4 21.60 29.34 9.50
C PHE A 4 20.39 29.89 10.25
N ALA A 5 20.57 30.33 11.51
CA ALA A 5 19.61 31.23 12.13
C ALA A 5 19.42 32.44 11.22
N CYS A 6 20.51 33.04 10.70
CA CYS A 6 20.43 34.14 9.75
C CYS A 6 19.60 33.80 8.50
N SER A 7 19.78 32.63 7.86
CA SER A 7 18.95 32.27 6.70
C SER A 7 17.48 32.06 7.05
N LEU A 8 17.17 31.42 8.18
CA LEU A 8 15.78 31.24 8.62
C LEU A 8 15.16 32.60 8.99
N ASP A 9 15.90 33.45 9.70
CA ASP A 9 15.49 34.79 10.13
C ASP A 9 15.27 35.72 8.93
N ILE A 10 16.13 35.64 7.91
CA ILE A 10 15.98 36.38 6.65
C ILE A 10 14.74 35.90 5.89
N ILE A 11 14.55 34.58 5.76
CA ILE A 11 13.42 34.01 5.02
C ILE A 11 12.10 34.23 5.77
N ALA A 12 12.11 34.17 7.10
CA ALA A 12 10.98 34.46 7.96
C ALA A 12 10.61 35.96 7.98
N SER A 13 11.56 36.83 7.67
CA SER A 13 11.31 38.28 7.54
C SER A 13 10.52 38.65 6.26
N CYS A 14 10.31 37.70 5.34
CA CYS A 14 9.64 37.93 4.07
C CYS A 14 8.14 38.23 4.27
N VAL A 15 7.67 39.34 3.67
CA VAL A 15 6.28 39.80 3.83
C VAL A 15 5.35 39.02 2.90
N LEU A 16 4.06 38.91 3.27
CA LEU A 16 3.05 38.22 2.45
C LEU A 16 2.96 38.76 1.02
N HIS A 17 3.17 40.07 0.82
CA HIS A 17 3.19 40.69 -0.50
C HIS A 17 4.33 40.17 -1.38
N ASP A 18 5.53 40.00 -0.80
CA ASP A 18 6.68 39.46 -1.50
C ASP A 18 6.45 37.99 -1.88
N CYS A 19 5.75 37.23 -1.03
CA CYS A 19 5.37 35.84 -1.33
C CYS A 19 4.45 35.75 -2.55
N GLU A 20 3.45 36.63 -2.65
CA GLU A 20 2.55 36.70 -3.80
C GLU A 20 3.30 37.09 -5.09
N LEU A 21 4.22 38.06 -4.98
CA LEU A 21 5.05 38.52 -6.09
C LEU A 21 6.01 37.42 -6.60
N LEU A 22 6.52 36.59 -5.69
CA LEU A 22 7.32 35.40 -5.99
C LEU A 22 6.48 34.18 -6.40
N ASN A 23 5.16 34.33 -6.48
CA ASN A 23 4.20 33.25 -6.78
C ASN A 23 4.32 32.05 -5.82
N LEU A 24 4.65 32.33 -4.55
CA LEU A 24 4.65 31.37 -3.46
C LEU A 24 3.26 31.35 -2.81
N TYR A 25 2.59 30.20 -2.87
CA TYR A 25 1.29 30.00 -2.23
C TYR A 25 1.36 29.97 -0.70
N ASP A 26 2.52 29.62 -0.14
CA ASP A 26 2.74 29.51 1.30
C ASP A 26 4.09 30.15 1.69
N ARG A 27 4.29 30.35 3.00
CA ARG A 27 5.48 31.03 3.51
C ARG A 27 6.76 30.25 3.20
N PRO A 28 7.82 30.93 2.75
CA PRO A 28 9.06 30.28 2.34
C PRO A 28 9.82 29.63 3.51
N GLU A 29 9.59 30.08 4.75
CA GLU A 29 10.17 29.48 5.96
C GLU A 29 9.82 27.99 6.09
N LYS A 30 8.67 27.57 5.56
CA LYS A 30 8.21 26.17 5.55
C LYS A 30 8.98 25.26 4.59
N LEU A 31 9.81 25.82 3.71
CA LEU A 31 10.70 25.03 2.84
C LEU A 31 11.90 24.49 3.62
N ILE A 32 12.21 25.07 4.77
CA ILE A 32 13.26 24.61 5.66
C ILE A 32 12.65 23.58 6.63
N VAL A 33 13.18 22.37 6.61
CA VAL A 33 12.68 21.26 7.43
C VAL A 33 13.17 21.44 8.87
N THR A 34 12.29 21.89 9.75
CA THR A 34 12.52 21.95 11.21
C THR A 34 12.06 20.66 11.90
N ASP A 35 10.94 20.12 11.43
CA ASP A 35 10.27 18.97 12.02
C ASP A 35 10.01 17.91 10.95
N ILE A 36 10.42 16.67 11.23
CA ILE A 36 10.22 15.54 10.32
C ILE A 36 9.06 14.69 10.86
N ALA A 37 7.97 14.63 10.10
CA ALA A 37 6.85 13.75 10.40
C ALA A 37 7.27 12.27 10.24
N ILE A 38 7.07 11.48 11.29
CA ILE A 38 7.37 10.04 11.28
C ILE A 38 6.15 9.29 10.72
N PRO A 39 6.31 8.53 9.62
CA PRO A 39 5.22 7.76 9.04
C PRO A 39 4.81 6.59 9.93
N PRO A 40 3.51 6.23 9.96
CA PRO A 40 3.04 5.07 10.72
C PRO A 40 3.54 3.75 10.12
N LEU A 41 3.45 2.65 10.90
CA LEU A 41 3.90 1.31 10.52
C LEU A 41 3.30 0.79 9.20
N ALA A 42 2.10 1.24 8.83
CA ALA A 42 1.48 0.85 7.55
C ALA A 42 2.29 1.31 6.32
N ILE A 43 3.09 2.38 6.45
CA ILE A 43 3.96 2.91 5.39
C ILE A 43 5.38 2.32 5.49
N CYS A 44 5.80 1.92 6.70
CA CYS A 44 7.09 1.31 7.00
C CYS A 44 6.93 -0.12 7.54
N PRO A 45 6.44 -1.07 6.73
CA PRO A 45 6.17 -2.43 7.20
C PRO A 45 7.46 -3.20 7.46
N SER A 46 7.61 -3.77 8.66
CA SER A 46 8.67 -4.72 8.97
C SER A 46 8.29 -6.13 8.55
N ALA A 47 9.20 -6.85 7.90
CA ALA A 47 9.01 -8.26 7.56
C ALA A 47 9.82 -9.15 8.50
N PHE A 48 9.15 -10.07 9.20
CA PHE A 48 9.84 -11.11 9.96
C PHE A 48 10.29 -12.22 9.02
N VAL A 49 11.55 -12.60 9.14
CA VAL A 49 12.19 -13.70 8.41
C VAL A 49 12.56 -14.79 9.43
N ASP A 50 12.58 -16.05 9.00
CA ASP A 50 12.97 -17.21 9.83
C ASP A 50 12.18 -17.37 11.14
N PHE A 51 10.86 -17.54 11.04
CA PHE A 51 9.98 -17.80 12.20
C PHE A 51 10.18 -16.81 13.36
N GLY A 52 10.48 -15.54 13.03
CA GLY A 52 10.63 -14.45 14.01
C GLY A 52 12.03 -14.31 14.63
N ARG A 53 13.03 -15.05 14.15
CA ARG A 53 14.42 -14.91 14.63
C ARG A 53 15.18 -13.74 14.00
N SER A 54 14.73 -13.27 12.84
CA SER A 54 15.34 -12.16 12.09
C SER A 54 14.24 -11.22 11.59
N SER A 55 14.50 -9.91 11.56
CA SER A 55 13.60 -8.93 10.96
C SER A 55 14.31 -8.18 9.85
N ASN A 56 13.78 -8.26 8.63
CA ASN A 56 14.13 -7.32 7.57
C ASN A 56 13.29 -6.06 7.78
N GLU A 57 13.95 -5.02 8.28
CA GLU A 57 13.32 -3.74 8.52
C GLU A 57 13.14 -2.94 7.24
N ASP A 58 12.14 -2.08 7.26
CA ASP A 58 11.87 -1.17 6.17
C ASP A 58 13.00 -0.11 6.04
N SER A 59 13.41 0.18 4.81
CA SER A 59 14.49 1.13 4.55
C SER A 59 14.25 2.53 5.14
N LEU A 60 13.00 3.00 5.20
CA LEU A 60 12.70 4.30 5.80
C LEU A 60 12.94 4.26 7.32
N THR A 61 12.58 3.17 7.98
CA THR A 61 12.85 2.96 9.41
C THR A 61 14.35 2.96 9.68
N SER A 62 15.14 2.32 8.82
CA SER A 62 16.60 2.32 8.94
C SER A 62 17.19 3.72 8.82
N ILE A 63 16.77 4.52 7.82
CA ILE A 63 17.25 5.90 7.66
C ILE A 63 16.79 6.77 8.86
N LEU A 64 15.54 6.64 9.30
CA LEU A 64 15.01 7.44 10.42
C LEU A 64 15.79 7.19 11.72
N ARG A 65 16.23 5.96 11.98
CA ARG A 65 17.09 5.67 13.14
C ARG A 65 18.44 6.37 13.05
N LEU A 66 19.04 6.41 11.86
CA LEU A 66 20.28 7.14 11.64
C LEU A 66 20.07 8.63 11.94
N ILE A 67 19.00 9.23 11.40
CA ILE A 67 18.64 10.64 11.62
C ILE A 67 18.47 10.92 13.12
N ILE A 68 17.71 10.09 13.85
CA ILE A 68 17.48 10.28 15.29
C ILE A 68 18.80 10.21 16.06
N ASN A 69 19.63 9.19 15.79
CA ASN A 69 20.90 9.00 16.49
C ASN A 69 21.87 10.16 16.21
N THR A 70 22.01 10.57 14.95
CA THR A 70 22.87 11.70 14.56
C THR A 70 22.36 13.02 15.13
N ASN A 71 21.03 13.22 15.20
CA ASN A 71 20.45 14.42 15.81
C ASN A 71 20.67 14.49 17.33
N SER A 72 20.47 13.38 18.05
CA SER A 72 20.77 13.31 19.49
C SER A 72 22.25 13.59 19.76
N PHE A 73 23.14 12.99 18.95
CA PHE A 73 24.58 13.21 19.08
C PHE A 73 24.98 14.67 18.79
N LEU A 74 24.40 15.29 17.76
CA LEU A 74 24.63 16.70 17.46
C LEU A 74 24.17 17.59 18.62
N ARG A 75 23.04 17.27 19.24
CA ARG A 75 22.50 18.02 20.39
C ARG A 75 23.43 17.94 21.61
N GLU A 76 23.94 16.75 21.93
CA GLU A 76 24.90 16.56 23.03
C GLU A 76 26.19 17.36 22.82
N GLU A 77 26.75 17.35 21.61
CA GLU A 77 27.95 18.13 21.27
C GLU A 77 27.72 19.64 21.30
N LEU A 78 26.52 20.11 20.95
CA LEU A 78 26.14 21.52 21.02
C LEU A 78 25.93 22.01 22.45
N GLU A 79 25.40 21.17 23.33
CA GLU A 79 25.22 21.47 24.76
C GLU A 79 26.56 21.38 25.53
N GLY A 80 27.52 20.59 25.03
CA GLY A 80 28.88 20.51 25.55
C GLY A 80 29.82 21.61 25.06
N SER A 81 31.12 21.45 25.31
CA SER A 81 32.18 22.32 24.77
C SER A 81 32.64 21.85 23.38
N GLY A 82 31.69 21.48 22.52
CA GLY A 82 31.98 20.93 21.20
C GLY A 82 32.70 21.95 20.31
N TYR A 83 33.72 21.50 19.57
CA TYR A 83 34.38 22.34 18.57
C TYR A 83 33.40 22.64 17.42
N LEU A 84 33.30 23.91 17.00
CA LEU A 84 32.41 24.34 15.93
C LEU A 84 32.57 23.54 14.64
N PHE A 85 33.81 23.16 14.31
CA PHE A 85 34.12 22.36 13.13
C PHE A 85 33.50 20.95 13.21
N LYS A 86 33.60 20.29 14.36
CA LYS A 86 33.00 18.96 14.58
C LYS A 86 31.47 19.02 14.48
N CYS A 87 30.86 20.04 15.07
CA CYS A 87 29.41 20.26 14.96
C CYS A 87 28.96 20.46 13.51
N TRP A 88 29.78 21.16 12.70
CA TRP A 88 29.52 21.35 11.28
C TRP A 88 29.54 20.03 10.50
N GLU A 89 30.53 19.17 10.74
CA GLU A 89 30.62 17.86 10.08
C GLU A 89 29.42 16.96 10.42
N ILE A 90 29.04 16.89 11.70
CA ILE A 90 27.87 16.12 12.15
C ILE A 90 26.60 16.67 11.50
N TRP A 91 26.45 18.00 11.44
CA TRP A 91 25.32 18.64 10.79
C TRP A 91 25.26 18.34 9.29
N ALA A 92 26.39 18.38 8.57
CA ALA A 92 26.45 18.01 7.16
C ALA A 92 26.08 16.54 6.94
N HIS A 93 26.45 15.67 7.87
CA HIS A 93 26.05 14.26 7.84
C HIS A 93 24.53 14.10 8.06
N LEU A 94 23.97 14.79 9.05
CA LEU A 94 22.52 14.81 9.31
C LEU A 94 21.75 15.29 8.06
N GLN A 95 22.22 16.37 7.43
CA GLN A 95 21.62 16.90 6.20
C GLN A 95 21.60 15.85 5.09
N THR A 96 22.70 15.11 4.92
CA THR A 96 22.82 14.04 3.92
C THR A 96 21.81 12.92 4.16
N GLN A 97 21.63 12.49 5.43
CA GLN A 97 20.65 11.47 5.80
C GLN A 97 19.20 11.93 5.58
N VAL A 98 18.87 13.20 5.88
CA VAL A 98 17.55 13.78 5.61
C VAL A 98 17.27 13.84 4.12
N VAL A 99 18.29 14.20 3.31
CA VAL A 99 18.17 14.16 1.85
C VAL A 99 17.96 12.72 1.36
N GLU A 100 18.69 11.73 1.88
CA GLU A 100 18.49 10.32 1.53
C GLU A 100 17.08 9.82 1.90
N TYR A 101 16.53 10.25 3.03
CA TYR A 101 15.17 9.93 3.46
C TYR A 101 14.10 10.41 2.46
N ILE A 102 14.25 11.63 1.94
CA ILE A 102 13.30 12.22 0.99
C ILE A 102 13.56 11.70 -0.42
N ASN A 103 14.79 11.85 -0.92
CA ASN A 103 15.22 11.50 -2.26
C ASN A 103 16.61 10.84 -2.25
N SER A 104 16.63 9.51 -2.29
CA SER A 104 17.88 8.75 -2.23
C SER A 104 18.69 8.82 -3.53
N GLU A 105 18.09 9.27 -4.64
CA GLU A 105 18.79 9.52 -5.91
C GLU A 105 19.14 11.02 -6.09
N ALA A 106 19.17 11.80 -5.00
CA ALA A 106 19.64 13.17 -5.09
C ALA A 106 21.12 13.21 -5.54
N PRO A 107 21.51 14.12 -6.45
CA PRO A 107 22.87 14.17 -6.99
C PRO A 107 23.94 14.50 -5.93
N SER A 108 23.53 15.05 -4.79
CA SER A 108 24.40 15.32 -3.65
C SER A 108 24.78 14.07 -2.84
N LEU A 109 24.17 12.91 -3.13
CA LEU A 109 24.42 11.66 -2.43
C LEU A 109 25.37 10.77 -3.23
N THR A 110 26.33 10.15 -2.53
CA THR A 110 26.97 8.93 -3.01
C THR A 110 25.98 7.77 -2.96
N GLU A 111 26.09 6.79 -3.86
CA GLU A 111 25.11 5.72 -4.08
C GLU A 111 24.41 5.22 -2.80
N SER A 112 23.12 5.54 -2.67
CA SER A 112 22.32 5.21 -1.50
C SER A 112 21.93 3.73 -1.51
N LYS A 113 22.11 3.04 -0.39
CA LYS A 113 21.62 1.65 -0.23
C LYS A 113 20.12 1.60 0.04
N HIS A 114 19.53 2.69 0.53
CA HIS A 114 18.13 2.74 0.97
C HIS A 114 17.21 3.35 -0.09
N ARG A 115 15.91 3.01 -0.01
CA ARG A 115 14.87 3.64 -0.84
C ARG A 115 14.04 4.63 -0.01
N GLY A 116 14.26 5.90 -0.28
CA GLY A 116 13.55 7.04 0.29
C GLY A 116 12.12 7.22 -0.23
N LEU A 117 11.46 8.27 0.23
CA LEU A 117 10.04 8.52 -0.01
C LEU A 117 9.73 8.71 -1.49
N ILE A 118 10.50 9.53 -2.20
CA ILE A 118 10.25 9.84 -3.61
C ILE A 118 10.39 8.58 -4.47
N GLN A 119 11.40 7.74 -4.23
CA GLN A 119 11.61 6.47 -4.96
C GLN A 119 10.44 5.48 -4.76
N ARG A 120 9.71 5.55 -3.63
CA ARG A 120 8.50 4.74 -3.42
C ARG A 120 7.31 5.25 -4.21
N LEU A 121 7.23 6.55 -4.45
CA LEU A 121 6.13 7.19 -5.16
C LEU A 121 6.31 7.12 -6.68
N LYS A 122 7.52 7.43 -7.18
CA LYS A 122 7.84 7.54 -8.60
C LYS A 122 8.22 6.20 -9.25
N GLY A 123 8.25 6.19 -10.57
CA GLY A 123 8.75 5.06 -11.37
C GLY A 123 7.69 4.00 -11.70
N LYS A 124 8.09 2.98 -12.47
CA LYS A 124 7.19 1.93 -12.98
C LYS A 124 6.59 1.08 -11.86
N GLN A 125 7.39 0.80 -10.83
CA GLN A 125 6.99 0.03 -9.65
C GLN A 125 6.59 0.93 -8.45
N GLY A 126 6.56 2.25 -8.65
CA GLY A 126 6.14 3.20 -7.61
C GLY A 126 4.63 3.17 -7.38
N ARG A 127 4.19 3.76 -6.27
CA ARG A 127 2.77 3.72 -5.86
C ARG A 127 1.83 4.41 -6.85
N PHE A 128 2.22 5.53 -7.45
CA PHE A 128 1.34 6.22 -8.40
C PHE A 128 0.99 5.34 -9.60
N ARG A 129 2.02 4.80 -10.28
CA ARG A 129 1.78 4.00 -11.49
C ARG A 129 1.39 2.55 -11.19
N GLY A 130 2.03 1.93 -10.22
CA GLY A 130 1.86 0.51 -9.91
C GLY A 130 0.62 0.19 -9.07
N ASN A 131 0.17 1.11 -8.22
CA ASN A 131 -0.96 0.83 -7.31
C ASN A 131 -2.22 1.63 -7.64
N LEU A 132 -2.08 2.87 -8.12
CA LEU A 132 -3.23 3.72 -8.43
C LEU A 132 -3.65 3.57 -9.89
N SER A 133 -2.73 3.67 -10.85
CA SER A 133 -3.07 3.55 -12.28
C SER A 133 -3.22 2.11 -12.78
N GLY A 134 -2.56 1.13 -12.13
CA GLY A 134 -2.49 -0.25 -12.61
C GLY A 134 -2.56 -1.29 -11.49
N LYS A 135 -3.69 -1.33 -10.77
CA LYS A 135 -3.87 -2.26 -9.65
C LYS A 135 -4.19 -3.67 -10.12
N ARG A 136 -3.65 -4.67 -9.41
CA ARG A 136 -4.15 -6.06 -9.54
C ARG A 136 -5.59 -6.13 -9.02
N VAL A 137 -6.44 -6.79 -9.79
CA VAL A 137 -7.86 -6.95 -9.48
C VAL A 137 -8.16 -8.42 -9.23
N GLU A 138 -8.98 -8.66 -8.21
CA GLU A 138 -9.53 -9.98 -7.93
C GLU A 138 -10.62 -10.34 -8.96
N TYR A 139 -11.02 -11.62 -8.99
CA TYR A 139 -12.07 -12.15 -9.89
C TYR A 139 -11.74 -12.05 -11.39
N THR A 140 -10.47 -12.20 -11.76
CA THR A 140 -10.04 -12.28 -13.16
C THR A 140 -9.32 -13.58 -13.45
N ALA A 141 -9.41 -14.05 -14.69
CA ALA A 141 -8.67 -15.21 -15.18
C ALA A 141 -8.03 -14.88 -16.54
N ARG A 142 -6.91 -15.53 -16.84
CA ARG A 142 -6.21 -15.40 -18.13
C ARG A 142 -5.90 -16.78 -18.68
N THR A 143 -6.26 -17.00 -19.93
CA THR A 143 -6.00 -18.26 -20.66
C THR A 143 -5.60 -17.95 -22.10
N VAL A 144 -5.10 -18.97 -22.81
CA VAL A 144 -4.85 -18.89 -24.25
C VAL A 144 -6.19 -18.92 -24.99
N ILE A 145 -6.30 -18.16 -26.09
CA ILE A 145 -7.48 -18.13 -26.95
C ILE A 145 -7.36 -19.16 -28.06
N SER A 146 -8.48 -19.77 -28.45
CA SER A 146 -8.58 -20.70 -29.57
C SER A 146 -9.85 -20.41 -30.38
N PRO A 147 -9.81 -20.52 -31.72
CA PRO A 147 -10.98 -20.27 -32.56
C PRO A 147 -12.01 -21.40 -32.43
N ASP A 148 -13.30 -21.05 -32.31
CA ASP A 148 -14.43 -22.00 -32.36
C ASP A 148 -15.54 -21.42 -33.25
N PRO A 149 -15.84 -22.02 -34.42
CA PRO A 149 -16.83 -21.51 -35.36
C PRO A 149 -18.28 -21.70 -34.89
N ASN A 150 -18.53 -22.50 -33.84
CA ASN A 150 -19.89 -22.75 -33.35
C ASN A 150 -20.40 -21.68 -32.37
N LEU A 151 -19.53 -20.79 -31.91
CA LEU A 151 -19.89 -19.72 -30.98
C LEU A 151 -20.38 -18.48 -31.73
N LYS A 152 -21.36 -17.80 -31.12
CA LYS A 152 -21.80 -16.49 -31.62
C LYS A 152 -20.75 -15.41 -31.34
N ILE A 153 -20.82 -14.31 -32.08
CA ILE A 153 -19.94 -13.13 -31.92
C ILE A 153 -19.99 -12.56 -30.49
N THR A 154 -21.12 -12.72 -29.79
CA THR A 154 -21.33 -12.22 -28.42
C THR A 154 -21.00 -13.24 -27.33
N GLU A 155 -20.53 -14.43 -27.68
CA GLU A 155 -20.29 -15.54 -26.75
C GLU A 155 -18.78 -15.81 -26.60
N VAL A 156 -18.39 -16.25 -25.40
CA VAL A 156 -17.02 -16.69 -25.10
C VAL A 156 -17.10 -17.99 -24.34
N ALA A 157 -16.40 -19.02 -24.81
CA ALA A 157 -16.29 -20.28 -24.09
C ALA A 157 -15.33 -20.14 -22.90
N ILE A 158 -15.81 -20.49 -21.71
CA ILE A 158 -15.02 -20.48 -20.47
C ILE A 158 -14.75 -21.93 -20.05
N PRO A 159 -13.48 -22.33 -19.84
CA PRO A 159 -13.17 -23.65 -19.32
C PRO A 159 -13.84 -23.88 -17.96
N ILE A 160 -14.41 -25.06 -17.74
CA ILE A 160 -15.09 -25.42 -16.49
C ILE A 160 -14.18 -25.22 -15.27
N LEU A 161 -12.86 -25.45 -15.42
CA LEU A 161 -11.88 -25.20 -14.36
C LEU A 161 -11.86 -23.73 -13.92
N VAL A 162 -11.97 -22.79 -14.86
CA VAL A 162 -12.01 -21.35 -14.57
C VAL A 162 -13.37 -20.98 -13.98
N ALA A 163 -14.47 -21.49 -14.55
CA ALA A 163 -15.83 -21.24 -14.06
C ALA A 163 -16.03 -21.70 -12.60
N LYS A 164 -15.37 -22.79 -12.18
CA LYS A 164 -15.41 -23.26 -10.78
C LYS A 164 -14.69 -22.34 -9.80
N VAL A 165 -13.68 -21.61 -10.25
CA VAL A 165 -12.86 -20.72 -9.43
C VAL A 165 -13.47 -19.31 -9.38
N LEU A 166 -13.89 -18.78 -10.53
CA LEU A 166 -14.55 -17.48 -10.60
C LEU A 166 -15.94 -17.56 -10.00
N THR A 167 -16.19 -16.75 -8.97
CA THR A 167 -17.50 -16.67 -8.33
C THR A 167 -18.21 -15.37 -8.64
N PHE A 168 -19.53 -15.44 -8.69
CA PHE A 168 -20.43 -14.30 -8.79
C PHE A 168 -21.33 -14.24 -7.56
N PRO A 169 -21.32 -13.14 -6.78
CA PRO A 169 -22.19 -13.00 -5.62
C PRO A 169 -23.63 -12.77 -6.08
N GLU A 170 -24.49 -13.77 -5.88
CA GLU A 170 -25.91 -13.67 -6.20
C GLU A 170 -26.74 -13.61 -4.92
N ARG A 171 -27.56 -12.56 -4.78
CA ARG A 171 -28.43 -12.39 -3.62
C ARG A 171 -29.64 -13.31 -3.74
N VAL A 172 -29.96 -14.01 -2.65
CA VAL A 172 -31.09 -14.94 -2.57
C VAL A 172 -32.40 -14.13 -2.53
N SER A 173 -33.25 -14.41 -3.50
CA SER A 173 -34.58 -13.84 -3.71
C SER A 173 -35.60 -14.96 -3.92
N CYS A 174 -36.89 -14.62 -3.96
CA CYS A 174 -37.96 -15.59 -4.24
C CYS A 174 -37.78 -16.30 -5.58
N HIS A 175 -37.22 -15.63 -6.60
CA HIS A 175 -37.11 -16.17 -7.96
C HIS A 175 -35.95 -17.16 -8.15
N ASN A 176 -34.84 -16.99 -7.41
CA ASN A 176 -33.61 -17.76 -7.62
C ASN A 176 -33.28 -18.72 -6.47
N ILE A 177 -34.07 -18.76 -5.40
CA ILE A 177 -33.76 -19.56 -4.21
C ILE A 177 -33.59 -21.05 -4.53
N GLU A 178 -34.42 -21.62 -5.39
CA GLU A 178 -34.32 -23.04 -5.75
C GLU A 178 -33.04 -23.35 -6.53
N LYS A 179 -32.70 -22.48 -7.49
CA LYS A 179 -31.45 -22.55 -8.26
C LYS A 179 -30.24 -22.48 -7.33
N LEU A 180 -30.23 -21.51 -6.41
CA LEU A 180 -29.11 -21.32 -5.48
C LEU A 180 -28.99 -22.46 -4.48
N ARG A 181 -30.11 -23.01 -3.98
CA ARG A 181 -30.11 -24.23 -3.16
C ARG A 181 -29.44 -25.40 -3.87
N GLN A 182 -29.71 -25.56 -5.17
CA GLN A 182 -29.08 -26.62 -5.95
C GLN A 182 -27.57 -26.38 -6.14
N CYS A 183 -27.14 -25.14 -6.39
CA CYS A 183 -25.73 -24.78 -6.46
C CYS A 183 -24.99 -25.06 -5.14
N VAL A 184 -25.62 -24.72 -4.00
CA VAL A 184 -25.06 -25.00 -2.66
C VAL A 184 -24.95 -26.50 -2.40
N ARG A 185 -25.96 -27.30 -2.79
CA ARG A 185 -25.93 -28.78 -2.68
C ARG A 185 -24.80 -29.40 -3.50
N ASN A 186 -24.58 -28.90 -4.73
CA ASN A 186 -23.50 -29.35 -5.60
C ASN A 186 -22.12 -28.99 -5.01
N GLY A 187 -22.01 -27.85 -4.31
CA GLY A 187 -20.79 -27.38 -3.66
C GLY A 187 -19.70 -26.96 -4.64
N PRO A 188 -18.43 -26.86 -4.20
CA PRO A 188 -17.37 -26.24 -5.01
C PRO A 188 -16.80 -27.14 -6.13
N PHE A 189 -16.97 -28.46 -6.04
CA PHE A 189 -16.31 -29.39 -6.97
C PHE A 189 -17.15 -29.75 -8.20
N LYS A 190 -18.48 -29.62 -8.13
CA LYS A 190 -19.41 -29.97 -9.21
C LYS A 190 -20.04 -28.70 -9.78
N TYR A 191 -19.84 -28.48 -11.08
CA TYR A 191 -20.43 -27.37 -11.82
C TYR A 191 -21.82 -27.77 -12.35
N PRO A 192 -22.85 -26.90 -12.29
CA PRO A 192 -22.87 -25.57 -11.65
C PRO A 192 -22.97 -25.68 -10.12
N GLY A 193 -22.05 -25.01 -9.42
CA GLY A 193 -21.90 -25.10 -7.97
C GLY A 193 -21.77 -23.74 -7.28
N ALA A 194 -21.37 -23.76 -6.01
CA ALA A 194 -21.08 -22.56 -5.22
C ALA A 194 -19.90 -22.82 -4.26
N ASN A 195 -19.13 -21.77 -3.96
CA ASN A 195 -17.96 -21.87 -3.11
C ASN A 195 -18.22 -21.35 -1.69
N PHE A 196 -18.99 -20.27 -1.57
CA PHE A 196 -19.30 -19.61 -0.31
C PHE A 196 -20.78 -19.22 -0.20
N VAL A 197 -21.27 -19.17 1.05
CA VAL A 197 -22.54 -18.54 1.41
C VAL A 197 -22.25 -17.48 2.46
N VAL A 198 -22.69 -16.26 2.21
CA VAL A 198 -22.56 -15.12 3.13
C VAL A 198 -23.90 -14.88 3.79
N LEU A 199 -23.93 -14.97 5.11
CA LEU A 199 -25.10 -14.68 5.94
C LEU A 199 -25.36 -13.17 6.00
N LEU A 200 -26.52 -12.77 6.51
CA LEU A 200 -26.88 -11.35 6.71
C LEU A 200 -25.88 -10.62 7.62
N ASP A 201 -25.33 -11.34 8.59
CA ASP A 201 -24.39 -10.82 9.59
C ASP A 201 -22.97 -10.65 9.02
N GLY A 202 -22.76 -10.99 7.74
CA GLY A 202 -21.46 -10.91 7.06
C GLY A 202 -20.58 -12.15 7.23
N THR A 203 -20.99 -13.12 8.05
CA THR A 203 -20.26 -14.39 8.22
C THR A 203 -20.22 -15.16 6.90
N ARG A 204 -19.01 -15.56 6.48
CA ARG A 204 -18.77 -16.33 5.26
C ARG A 204 -18.60 -17.81 5.57
N LEU A 205 -19.55 -18.62 5.12
CA LEU A 205 -19.51 -20.08 5.24
C LEU A 205 -18.84 -20.70 4.01
N HIS A 206 -17.76 -21.43 4.22
CA HIS A 206 -17.06 -22.11 3.13
C HIS A 206 -17.65 -23.51 2.87
N LEU A 207 -18.19 -23.72 1.67
CA LEU A 207 -18.87 -24.96 1.28
C LEU A 207 -17.92 -26.16 1.03
N LYS A 208 -16.61 -25.98 1.25
CA LYS A 208 -15.61 -27.06 1.13
C LYS A 208 -15.59 -27.94 2.39
N TYR A 209 -15.81 -27.33 3.56
CA TYR A 209 -15.71 -28.00 4.86
C TYR A 209 -17.06 -28.15 5.57
N GLY A 210 -18.09 -27.41 5.14
CA GLY A 210 -19.42 -27.44 5.77
C GLY A 210 -20.38 -28.50 5.24
N GLU A 211 -21.41 -28.81 6.04
CA GLU A 211 -22.53 -29.68 5.65
C GLU A 211 -23.46 -29.00 4.63
N LYS A 212 -23.13 -29.18 3.35
CA LYS A 212 -23.81 -28.57 2.20
C LYS A 212 -25.33 -28.74 2.20
N LYS A 213 -25.83 -29.89 2.67
CA LYS A 213 -27.27 -30.21 2.70
C LYS A 213 -28.02 -29.32 3.69
N ASN A 214 -27.48 -29.13 4.89
CA ASN A 214 -28.10 -28.30 5.93
C ASN A 214 -28.04 -26.83 5.52
N VAL A 215 -26.87 -26.37 5.03
CA VAL A 215 -26.71 -24.98 4.55
C VAL A 215 -27.67 -24.66 3.41
N ALA A 216 -27.93 -25.60 2.50
CA ALA A 216 -28.93 -25.42 1.45
C ALA A 216 -30.37 -25.40 1.99
N ALA A 217 -30.69 -26.21 3.00
CA ALA A 217 -32.02 -26.23 3.61
C ALA A 217 -32.31 -24.93 4.38
N GLU A 218 -31.31 -24.41 5.09
CA GLU A 218 -31.39 -23.20 5.90
C GLU A 218 -31.17 -21.90 5.10
N LEU A 219 -31.05 -21.98 3.78
CA LEU A 219 -30.86 -20.81 2.93
C LEU A 219 -32.09 -19.89 3.00
N LYS A 220 -31.89 -18.65 3.45
CA LYS A 220 -32.93 -17.62 3.62
C LYS A 220 -32.79 -16.50 2.60
N TYR A 221 -33.88 -15.78 2.38
CA TYR A 221 -33.87 -14.56 1.57
C TYR A 221 -32.91 -13.51 2.16
N GLY A 222 -32.23 -12.79 1.28
CA GLY A 222 -31.26 -11.78 1.66
C GLY A 222 -29.83 -12.30 1.85
N TYR A 223 -29.61 -13.62 1.97
CA TYR A 223 -28.26 -14.20 1.97
C TYR A 223 -27.61 -14.01 0.60
N ILE A 224 -26.28 -14.09 0.53
CA ILE A 224 -25.53 -14.01 -0.72
C ILE A 224 -24.86 -15.36 -0.96
N VAL A 225 -25.09 -15.95 -2.12
CA VAL A 225 -24.42 -17.18 -2.55
C VAL A 225 -23.39 -16.79 -3.59
N GLU A 226 -22.11 -17.06 -3.30
CA GLU A 226 -21.04 -16.94 -4.29
C GLU A 226 -21.05 -18.18 -5.18
N ARG A 227 -21.92 -18.14 -6.20
CA ARG A 227 -22.06 -19.21 -7.18
C ARG A 227 -20.91 -19.18 -8.18
N GLN A 228 -20.65 -20.32 -8.80
CA GLN A 228 -19.69 -20.44 -9.90
C GLN A 228 -20.20 -19.67 -11.14
N GLY A 229 -19.24 -19.14 -11.90
CA GLY A 229 -19.44 -18.28 -13.08
C GLY A 229 -20.22 -18.97 -14.18
#